data_AF-A0AAD7JKX2-F1
#
_entry.id   AF-A0AAD7JKX2-F1
#
_cell.length_a   1.000
_cell.length_b   1.000
_cell.length_c   1.000
_cell.angle_alpha   90.00
_cell.angle_beta   90.00
_cell.angle_gamma   90.00
#
_symmetry.space_group_name_H-M   'P 1'
#
loop_
_entity.id
_entity.type
_entity.pdbx_description
1 polymer ?
#
loop_
_entity_poly.entity_id
_entity_poly.type
_entity_poly.pdbx_seq_one_letter_code
_entity_poly.pdbx_strand_id
1 'polypeptide(L)'
;MVAPRELIYTLFGLLTAKVAISTAVFGSQAENTSLGTRATSTLDFTGAGWIWSSTYTASTFLAVRKDFVPPLGKSLIAAEIVMTGGQAAFYVNGEFIGENAPPTTAWGYTGRYCVDLLPSFNVFASNGTSSDAVDAAVIGAIRVTYNDLSTDTIVTDTSWRANPWVAGFEQLSFDDSAWSTAIVKATYPAAPYGPLNAAANPPAINLNFGPTWVWTNAIPAGGITEIPAGPRAFRRTFTPAAGQIPMTATILITGDDAFTLFINGVEIGSTNPGGWETAQQFQVNFVSAPSELVFAVFGTNAATGRAGVLAVAEINMAPSGRANCSAGAWVVTDANWVSITGAIPTGWQLPGFDDSAWPSVVAEAIYPADWGTVAIAAASPAVNV
;
A
#
# COMPACT_ATOMS: atom_id res chain seq x y z
N MET A 1 67.21 -60.32 -12.34
CA MET A 1 66.31 -60.30 -13.51
C MET A 1 65.11 -59.45 -13.16
N VAL A 2 64.98 -58.31 -13.85
CA VAL A 2 63.78 -57.45 -14.06
C VAL A 2 63.06 -56.89 -12.82
N ALA A 3 62.92 -55.57 -12.83
CA ALA A 3 62.45 -54.65 -11.77
C ALA A 3 60.97 -54.79 -11.35
N PRO A 4 60.60 -54.21 -10.20
CA PRO A 4 59.27 -53.66 -9.99
C PRO A 4 59.29 -52.14 -9.73
N ARG A 5 58.55 -51.45 -10.61
CA ARG A 5 57.81 -50.18 -10.51
C ARG A 5 58.11 -49.20 -9.37
N GLU A 6 58.45 -47.99 -9.79
CA GLU A 6 58.50 -46.77 -8.99
C GLU A 6 57.14 -46.37 -8.41
N LEU A 7 57.15 -45.94 -7.15
CA LEU A 7 56.23 -44.97 -6.57
C LEU A 7 57.09 -43.95 -5.83
N ILE A 8 57.36 -42.82 -6.48
CA ILE A 8 58.02 -41.66 -5.87
C ILE A 8 56.97 -40.91 -5.04
N TYR A 9 57.19 -40.88 -3.73
CA TYR A 9 56.54 -39.95 -2.80
C TYR A 9 56.94 -38.53 -3.17
N THR A 10 56.01 -37.71 -3.65
CA THR A 10 56.27 -36.30 -3.91
C THR A 10 56.07 -35.47 -2.64
N LEU A 11 57.10 -34.67 -2.39
CA LEU A 11 57.34 -33.69 -1.34
C LEU A 11 56.16 -32.78 -1.01
N PHE A 12 55.91 -32.59 0.29
CA PHE A 12 55.10 -31.51 0.85
C PHE A 12 55.71 -30.14 0.51
N GLY A 13 55.03 -29.36 -0.33
CA GLY A 13 55.21 -27.92 -0.44
C GLY A 13 54.04 -27.21 0.25
N LEU A 14 54.24 -26.71 1.47
CA LEU A 14 53.32 -25.77 2.11
C LEU A 14 53.37 -24.45 1.31
N LEU A 15 52.33 -24.16 0.54
CA LEU A 15 52.10 -22.82 0.03
C LEU A 15 51.37 -22.02 1.12
N THR A 16 52.10 -21.24 1.89
CA THR A 16 51.53 -20.24 2.80
C THR A 16 50.91 -19.13 1.95
N ALA A 17 49.60 -19.22 1.70
CA ALA A 17 48.85 -18.08 1.19
C ALA A 17 48.81 -17.00 2.30
N LYS A 18 49.66 -15.99 2.18
CA LYS A 18 49.47 -14.72 2.91
C LYS A 18 48.17 -14.11 2.39
N VAL A 19 47.07 -14.31 3.13
CA VAL A 19 45.90 -13.46 3.01
C VAL A 19 46.34 -12.09 3.50
N ALA A 20 46.57 -11.16 2.57
CA ALA A 20 46.63 -9.75 2.90
C ALA A 20 45.22 -9.34 3.32
N ILE A 21 44.95 -9.37 4.63
CA ILE A 21 43.82 -8.67 5.20
C ILE A 21 44.12 -7.19 5.01
N SER A 22 43.58 -6.62 3.93
CA SER A 22 43.48 -5.17 3.83
C SER A 22 42.52 -4.75 4.93
N THR A 23 43.07 -4.26 6.04
CA THR A 23 42.33 -3.41 6.97
C THR A 23 41.95 -2.16 6.19
N ALA A 24 40.79 -2.21 5.54
CA ALA A 24 40.12 -0.99 5.12
C ALA A 24 39.92 -0.17 6.39
N VAL A 25 40.69 0.90 6.50
CA VAL A 25 40.45 1.96 7.47
C VAL A 25 39.06 2.46 7.13
N PHE A 26 38.08 2.12 7.95
CA PHE A 26 36.79 2.81 7.96
C PHE A 26 37.08 4.25 8.33
N GLY A 27 37.33 5.09 7.32
CA GLY A 27 37.27 6.52 7.47
C GLY A 27 35.87 6.83 7.98
N SER A 28 35.79 7.44 9.16
CA SER A 28 34.57 8.03 9.69
C SER A 28 34.17 9.21 8.80
N GLN A 29 33.61 8.92 7.63
CA GLN A 29 32.66 9.81 7.01
C GLN A 29 31.40 9.62 7.83
N ALA A 30 31.15 10.54 8.76
CA ALA A 30 29.80 10.79 9.20
C ALA A 30 29.05 11.30 7.96
N GLU A 31 28.61 10.37 7.10
CA GLU A 31 27.51 10.64 6.21
C GLU A 31 26.34 10.95 7.13
N ASN A 32 26.07 12.24 7.21
CA ASN A 32 24.82 12.78 7.68
C ASN A 32 23.72 12.11 6.85
N THR A 33 23.27 10.93 7.27
CA THR A 33 22.03 10.33 6.80
C THR A 33 20.94 11.26 7.28
N SER A 34 20.72 12.34 6.55
CA SER A 34 19.41 12.96 6.52
C SER A 34 18.46 11.81 6.21
N LEU A 35 17.62 11.47 7.19
CA LEU A 35 16.44 10.64 6.97
C LEU A 35 15.78 11.20 5.70
N GLY A 36 15.91 10.44 4.61
CA GLY A 36 15.83 10.98 3.26
C GLY A 36 14.57 11.80 3.09
N THR A 37 14.72 13.08 2.71
CA THR A 37 13.60 13.89 2.29
C THR A 37 12.82 13.13 1.22
N ARG A 38 11.51 12.94 1.48
CA ARG A 38 10.50 12.31 0.63
C ARG A 38 10.77 12.63 -0.86
N ALA A 39 11.18 11.64 -1.65
CA ALA A 39 11.42 11.84 -3.08
C ALA A 39 10.10 12.27 -3.74
N THR A 40 10.03 13.50 -4.25
CA THR A 40 8.84 14.00 -4.95
C THR A 40 8.90 13.55 -6.40
N SER A 41 7.91 12.77 -6.84
CA SER A 41 7.81 12.36 -8.23
C SER A 41 6.99 13.34 -9.05
N THR A 42 7.48 13.61 -10.27
CA THR A 42 6.83 14.41 -11.31
C THR A 42 5.90 13.60 -12.23
N LEU A 43 5.70 12.31 -11.98
CA LEU A 43 4.88 11.46 -12.88
C LEU A 43 3.44 11.98 -12.95
N ASP A 44 2.96 12.31 -14.13
CA ASP A 44 1.59 12.78 -14.36
C ASP A 44 0.96 12.12 -15.58
N PHE A 45 -0.23 12.57 -15.97
CA PHE A 45 -0.97 12.03 -17.10
C PHE A 45 -0.53 12.61 -18.46
N THR A 46 0.58 13.35 -18.53
CA THR A 46 1.06 13.95 -19.78
C THR A 46 1.30 12.87 -20.84
N GLY A 47 0.64 13.01 -21.99
CA GLY A 47 0.72 12.05 -23.10
C GLY A 47 -0.23 10.85 -22.97
N ALA A 48 -0.92 10.68 -21.84
CA ALA A 48 -1.89 9.61 -21.65
C ALA A 48 -3.23 9.89 -22.33
N GLY A 49 -3.88 8.83 -22.79
CA GLY A 49 -5.22 8.83 -23.36
C GLY A 49 -6.19 8.09 -22.47
N TRP A 50 -7.40 8.61 -22.34
CA TRP A 50 -8.54 7.88 -21.80
C TRP A 50 -8.87 6.72 -22.73
N ILE A 51 -8.52 5.51 -22.31
CA ILE A 51 -8.69 4.30 -23.10
C ILE A 51 -9.96 3.53 -22.72
N TRP A 52 -10.58 2.93 -23.73
CA TRP A 52 -11.74 2.04 -23.57
C TRP A 52 -11.83 1.01 -24.72
N SER A 53 -12.95 0.28 -24.80
CA SER A 53 -13.26 -0.58 -25.95
C SER A 53 -14.25 0.09 -26.91
N SER A 54 -14.12 -0.21 -28.20
CA SER A 54 -15.06 0.17 -29.26
C SER A 54 -16.39 -0.58 -29.17
N THR A 55 -16.43 -1.73 -28.49
CA THR A 55 -17.62 -2.54 -28.26
C THR A 55 -17.93 -2.58 -26.76
N TYR A 56 -18.61 -1.55 -26.26
CA TYR A 56 -18.99 -1.44 -24.85
C TYR A 56 -20.50 -1.49 -24.66
N THR A 57 -20.92 -2.16 -23.58
CA THR A 57 -22.31 -2.16 -23.09
C THR A 57 -22.31 -1.57 -21.69
N ALA A 58 -23.23 -0.63 -21.40
CA ALA A 58 -23.35 -0.03 -20.07
C ALA A 58 -23.47 -1.10 -18.97
N SER A 59 -22.90 -0.82 -17.79
CA SER A 59 -22.90 -1.71 -16.61
C SER A 59 -22.23 -3.07 -16.83
N THR A 60 -21.33 -3.18 -17.81
CA THR A 60 -20.46 -4.36 -17.96
C THR A 60 -19.03 -3.99 -17.61
N PHE A 61 -18.30 -4.90 -16.97
CA PHE A 61 -16.88 -4.68 -16.75
C PHE A 61 -16.11 -4.83 -18.06
N LEU A 62 -15.26 -3.86 -18.36
CA LEU A 62 -14.23 -3.96 -19.37
C LEU A 62 -12.92 -4.39 -18.69
N ALA A 63 -12.12 -5.18 -19.39
CA ALA A 63 -10.73 -5.42 -19.06
C ALA A 63 -9.80 -4.74 -20.08
N VAL A 64 -8.74 -4.10 -19.58
CA VAL A 64 -7.63 -3.57 -20.39
C VAL A 64 -6.30 -4.14 -19.91
N ARG A 65 -5.38 -4.39 -20.84
CA ARG A 65 -4.09 -5.02 -20.57
C ARG A 65 -2.96 -4.38 -21.37
N LYS A 66 -1.78 -4.36 -20.75
CA LYS A 66 -0.51 -3.98 -21.37
C LYS A 66 0.62 -4.87 -20.87
N ASP A 67 1.13 -5.65 -21.80
CA ASP A 67 2.37 -6.40 -21.65
C ASP A 67 3.58 -5.46 -21.81
N PHE A 68 4.60 -5.66 -20.97
CA PHE A 68 5.83 -4.89 -21.02
C PHE A 68 7.07 -5.77 -20.81
N VAL A 69 8.02 -5.64 -21.75
CA VAL A 69 9.33 -6.30 -21.75
C VAL A 69 10.39 -5.19 -21.72
N PRO A 70 11.41 -5.26 -20.84
CA PRO A 70 12.46 -4.26 -20.81
C PRO A 70 13.31 -4.29 -22.10
N PRO A 71 13.95 -3.17 -22.47
CA PRO A 71 14.96 -3.14 -23.52
C PRO A 71 16.10 -4.13 -23.25
N LEU A 72 16.74 -4.62 -24.31
CA LEU A 72 17.87 -5.55 -24.22
C LEU A 72 18.96 -5.01 -23.29
N GLY A 73 19.40 -5.84 -22.34
CA GLY A 73 20.45 -5.49 -21.38
C GLY A 73 19.94 -4.79 -20.11
N LYS A 74 18.65 -4.50 -20.00
CA LYS A 74 18.02 -3.96 -18.78
C LYS A 74 17.16 -5.01 -18.09
N SER A 75 17.04 -4.87 -16.78
CA SER A 75 16.09 -5.63 -15.97
C SER A 75 15.24 -4.68 -15.16
N LEU A 76 13.95 -4.97 -15.04
CA LEU A 76 13.01 -4.16 -14.27
C LEU A 76 13.21 -4.37 -12.77
N ILE A 77 13.03 -3.29 -12.01
CA ILE A 77 13.01 -3.31 -10.54
C ILE A 77 11.62 -2.93 -10.04
N ALA A 78 11.08 -1.83 -10.53
CA ALA A 78 9.91 -1.19 -9.94
C ALA A 78 9.07 -0.44 -10.97
N ALA A 79 7.82 -0.15 -10.62
CA ALA A 79 7.00 0.83 -11.31
C ALA A 79 6.36 1.80 -10.32
N GLU A 80 6.46 3.10 -10.58
CA GLU A 80 5.54 4.11 -10.06
C GLU A 80 4.39 4.26 -11.04
N ILE A 81 3.16 4.22 -10.55
CA ILE A 81 1.94 4.18 -11.35
C ILE A 81 1.04 5.31 -10.88
N VAL A 82 0.54 6.15 -11.79
CA VAL A 82 -0.60 7.04 -11.55
C VAL A 82 -1.75 6.61 -12.44
N MET A 83 -2.90 6.32 -11.88
CA MET A 83 -4.07 5.82 -12.63
C MET A 83 -5.37 6.35 -12.07
N THR A 84 -6.35 6.50 -12.95
CA THR A 84 -7.75 6.73 -12.58
C THR A 84 -8.69 6.15 -13.62
N GLY A 85 -9.94 5.97 -13.21
CA GLY A 85 -11.05 5.44 -13.97
C GLY A 85 -12.31 5.44 -13.11
N GLY A 86 -13.47 5.28 -13.75
CA GLY A 86 -14.73 5.10 -13.05
C GLY A 86 -14.88 3.66 -12.64
N GLN A 87 -15.09 3.42 -11.34
CA GLN A 87 -15.27 2.08 -10.77
C GLN A 87 -14.25 1.08 -11.31
N ALA A 88 -12.97 1.44 -11.20
CA ALA A 88 -11.86 0.71 -11.83
C ALA A 88 -10.91 0.12 -10.80
N ALA A 89 -10.55 -1.15 -10.94
CA ALA A 89 -9.48 -1.78 -10.19
C ALA A 89 -8.23 -1.93 -11.08
N PHE A 90 -7.06 -1.92 -10.44
CA PHE A 90 -5.75 -1.91 -11.07
C PHE A 90 -4.93 -3.08 -10.58
N TYR A 91 -4.16 -3.68 -11.49
CA TYR A 91 -3.38 -4.88 -11.24
C TYR A 91 -2.02 -4.83 -11.90
N VAL A 92 -1.04 -5.48 -11.27
CA VAL A 92 0.29 -5.75 -11.85
C VAL A 92 0.60 -7.23 -11.64
N ASN A 93 0.87 -7.96 -12.72
CA ASN A 93 1.21 -9.39 -12.71
C ASN A 93 0.20 -10.29 -11.98
N GLY A 94 -1.08 -9.94 -12.03
CA GLY A 94 -2.15 -10.65 -11.34
C GLY A 94 -2.47 -10.13 -9.93
N GLU A 95 -1.58 -9.32 -9.35
CA GLU A 95 -1.75 -8.77 -8.01
C GLU A 95 -2.55 -7.47 -8.06
N PHE A 96 -3.57 -7.35 -7.20
CA PHE A 96 -4.35 -6.13 -7.03
C PHE A 96 -3.51 -5.04 -6.35
N ILE A 97 -3.46 -3.84 -6.93
CA ILE A 97 -2.65 -2.73 -6.42
C ILE A 97 -3.50 -1.56 -5.89
N GLY A 98 -4.77 -1.52 -6.26
CA GLY A 98 -5.73 -0.52 -5.79
C GLY A 98 -6.92 -0.36 -6.73
N GLU A 99 -7.88 0.45 -6.33
CA GLU A 99 -9.08 0.73 -7.12
C GLU A 99 -9.62 2.14 -6.86
N ASN A 100 -10.49 2.57 -7.77
CA ASN A 100 -11.37 3.71 -7.65
C ASN A 100 -12.81 3.21 -7.45
N ALA A 101 -13.15 2.70 -6.26
CA ALA A 101 -14.46 2.17 -5.93
C ALA A 101 -15.27 3.12 -5.01
N PRO A 102 -16.62 3.02 -4.97
CA PRO A 102 -17.48 3.84 -4.11
C PRO A 102 -17.01 3.93 -2.64
N PRO A 103 -17.24 5.06 -1.93
CA PRO A 103 -18.18 6.13 -2.26
C PRO A 103 -17.65 7.13 -3.30
N THR A 104 -16.41 6.97 -3.76
CA THR A 104 -15.74 7.89 -4.68
C THR A 104 -16.04 7.54 -6.14
N THR A 105 -17.30 7.65 -6.56
CA THR A 105 -17.69 7.52 -7.99
C THR A 105 -17.25 8.72 -8.86
N ALA A 106 -16.38 9.59 -8.36
CA ALA A 106 -15.92 10.77 -9.07
C ALA A 106 -14.58 10.49 -9.77
N TRP A 107 -14.54 10.63 -11.09
CA TRP A 107 -13.37 10.51 -11.98
C TRP A 107 -12.19 11.45 -11.63
N GLY A 108 -12.34 12.32 -10.61
CA GLY A 108 -11.31 13.22 -10.10
C GLY A 108 -10.38 12.61 -9.05
N TYR A 109 -10.66 11.39 -8.56
CA TYR A 109 -9.75 10.68 -7.66
C TYR A 109 -8.70 9.92 -8.45
N THR A 110 -7.43 10.24 -8.23
CA THR A 110 -6.29 9.59 -8.87
C THR A 110 -5.57 8.73 -7.85
N GLY A 111 -5.30 7.48 -8.21
CA GLY A 111 -4.43 6.60 -7.45
C GLY A 111 -2.97 6.85 -7.84
N ARG A 112 -2.07 6.78 -6.86
CA ARG A 112 -0.62 6.67 -7.09
C ARG A 112 -0.12 5.45 -6.35
N TYR A 113 0.49 4.52 -7.08
CA TYR A 113 0.94 3.23 -6.60
C TYR A 113 2.41 3.03 -6.92
N CYS A 114 3.03 2.11 -6.20
CA CYS A 114 4.41 1.74 -6.40
C CYS A 114 4.55 0.23 -6.17
N VAL A 115 5.09 -0.48 -7.14
CA VAL A 115 5.14 -1.95 -7.15
C VAL A 115 6.52 -2.45 -7.54
N ASP A 116 6.88 -3.65 -7.07
CA ASP A 116 8.04 -4.37 -7.59
C ASP A 116 7.65 -5.02 -8.92
N LEU A 117 8.61 -5.08 -9.83
CA LEU A 117 8.44 -5.70 -11.13
C LEU A 117 9.28 -6.96 -11.23
N LEU A 118 8.78 -7.95 -11.96
CA LEU A 118 9.58 -9.08 -12.39
C LEU A 118 10.67 -8.58 -13.36
N PRO A 119 11.90 -9.12 -13.31
CA PRO A 119 13.03 -8.56 -14.05
C PRO A 119 12.86 -8.49 -15.58
N SER A 120 12.09 -9.42 -16.16
CA SER A 120 12.07 -9.65 -17.62
C SER A 120 10.73 -9.45 -18.30
N PHE A 121 9.61 -9.47 -17.57
CA PHE A 121 8.28 -9.37 -18.16
C PHE A 121 7.25 -8.99 -17.11
N ASN A 122 6.41 -8.01 -17.39
CA ASN A 122 5.31 -7.62 -16.51
C ASN A 122 4.05 -7.34 -17.31
N VAL A 123 2.92 -7.52 -16.65
CA VAL A 123 1.59 -7.17 -17.15
C VAL A 123 1.00 -6.09 -16.28
N PHE A 124 0.59 -4.99 -16.89
CA PHE A 124 -0.24 -3.96 -16.27
C PHE A 124 -1.67 -4.15 -16.75
N ALA A 125 -2.62 -4.25 -15.82
CA ALA A 125 -4.00 -4.52 -16.16
C ALA A 125 -4.96 -3.66 -15.33
N SER A 126 -6.14 -3.42 -15.88
CA SER A 126 -7.23 -2.78 -15.16
C SER A 126 -8.56 -3.32 -15.65
N ASN A 127 -9.53 -3.43 -14.76
CA ASN A 127 -10.92 -3.53 -15.15
C ASN A 127 -11.68 -2.29 -14.68
N GLY A 128 -12.73 -1.93 -15.38
CA GLY A 128 -13.61 -0.83 -15.00
C GLY A 128 -15.03 -1.03 -15.46
N THR A 129 -15.96 -0.33 -14.85
CA THR A 129 -17.37 -0.31 -15.26
C THR A 129 -17.92 1.11 -15.16
N SER A 130 -19.00 1.39 -15.87
CA SER A 130 -19.74 2.65 -15.71
C SER A 130 -21.23 2.39 -15.84
N SER A 131 -22.01 3.11 -15.04
CA SER A 131 -23.47 3.13 -15.10
C SER A 131 -24.00 3.71 -16.42
N ASP A 132 -23.18 4.49 -17.15
CA ASP A 132 -23.44 4.91 -18.51
C ASP A 132 -22.33 4.48 -19.49
N ALA A 133 -22.68 4.32 -20.76
CA ALA A 133 -21.74 3.94 -21.81
C ALA A 133 -20.88 5.05 -22.36
N VAL A 134 -21.11 6.28 -21.91
CA VAL A 134 -20.53 7.47 -22.51
C VAL A 134 -19.28 7.87 -21.77
N ASP A 135 -19.21 7.70 -20.45
CA ASP A 135 -18.10 8.23 -19.64
C ASP A 135 -17.10 7.18 -19.15
N ALA A 136 -17.37 5.89 -19.37
CA ALA A 136 -16.45 4.79 -19.06
C ALA A 136 -15.10 4.92 -19.76
N ALA A 137 -14.02 5.06 -18.98
CA ALA A 137 -12.64 5.09 -19.45
C ALA A 137 -11.65 4.88 -18.30
N VAL A 138 -10.46 4.39 -18.63
CA VAL A 138 -9.30 4.36 -17.72
C VAL A 138 -8.20 5.22 -18.32
N ILE A 139 -7.46 5.92 -17.49
CA ILE A 139 -6.26 6.68 -17.87
C ILE A 139 -5.16 6.44 -16.86
N GLY A 140 -3.93 6.43 -17.35
CA GLY A 140 -2.76 6.10 -16.55
C GLY A 140 -1.44 6.44 -17.20
N ALA A 141 -0.46 6.68 -16.34
CA ALA A 141 0.97 6.72 -16.66
C ALA A 141 1.75 5.86 -15.67
N ILE A 142 2.76 5.16 -16.16
CA ILE A 142 3.55 4.18 -15.42
C ILE A 142 5.02 4.46 -15.70
N ARG A 143 5.77 4.88 -14.68
CA ARG A 143 7.22 5.02 -14.77
C ARG A 143 7.87 3.74 -14.27
N VAL A 144 8.48 2.99 -15.17
CA VAL A 144 9.27 1.81 -14.81
C VAL A 144 10.71 2.22 -14.48
N THR A 145 11.32 1.56 -13.50
CA THR A 145 12.72 1.74 -13.11
C THR A 145 13.50 0.47 -13.38
N TYR A 146 14.66 0.62 -14.01
CA TYR A 146 15.56 -0.48 -14.35
C TYR A 146 16.69 -0.65 -13.33
N ASN A 147 17.43 -1.76 -13.45
CA ASN A 147 18.60 -2.10 -12.64
C ASN A 147 19.77 -1.10 -12.72
N ASP A 148 19.86 -0.33 -13.81
CA ASP A 148 20.81 0.77 -13.96
C ASP A 148 20.26 2.13 -13.46
N LEU A 149 19.09 2.12 -12.80
CA LEU A 149 18.34 3.27 -12.29
C LEU A 149 17.77 4.21 -13.36
N SER A 150 17.96 3.90 -14.65
CA SER A 150 17.24 4.59 -15.71
C SER A 150 15.75 4.24 -15.67
N THR A 151 14.93 5.05 -16.34
CA THR A 151 13.47 4.88 -16.34
C THR A 151 12.90 4.98 -17.75
N ASP A 152 11.74 4.37 -17.95
CA ASP A 152 10.85 4.61 -19.11
C ASP A 152 9.45 4.92 -18.60
N THR A 153 8.64 5.62 -19.41
CA THR A 153 7.24 5.90 -19.08
C THR A 153 6.31 5.25 -20.10
N ILE A 154 5.39 4.44 -19.60
CA ILE A 154 4.29 3.83 -20.35
C ILE A 154 3.04 4.67 -20.07
N VAL A 155 2.28 4.99 -21.10
CA VAL A 155 1.00 5.66 -20.94
C VAL A 155 -0.13 4.79 -21.48
N THR A 156 -1.33 5.06 -21.01
CA THR A 156 -2.57 4.53 -21.60
C THR A 156 -2.76 5.11 -23.00
N ASP A 157 -2.81 4.26 -24.01
CA ASP A 157 -2.93 4.64 -25.42
C ASP A 157 -3.45 3.45 -26.26
N THR A 158 -3.41 3.56 -27.59
CA THR A 158 -3.87 2.50 -28.52
C THR A 158 -2.99 1.25 -28.53
N SER A 159 -1.85 1.24 -27.84
CA SER A 159 -0.98 0.07 -27.70
C SER A 159 -1.44 -0.88 -26.59
N TRP A 160 -2.45 -0.50 -25.82
CA TRP A 160 -3.16 -1.36 -24.87
C TRP A 160 -4.17 -2.24 -25.60
N ARG A 161 -4.46 -3.42 -25.03
CA ARG A 161 -5.53 -4.32 -25.50
C ARG A 161 -6.75 -4.17 -24.60
N ALA A 162 -7.94 -4.34 -25.18
CA ALA A 162 -9.22 -4.22 -24.49
C ALA A 162 -10.20 -5.32 -24.91
N ASN A 163 -10.97 -5.82 -23.96
CA ASN A 163 -12.02 -6.82 -24.17
C ASN A 163 -13.07 -6.72 -23.06
N PRO A 164 -14.34 -7.16 -23.28
CA PRO A 164 -15.23 -7.43 -22.17
C PRO A 164 -14.53 -8.29 -21.10
N TRP A 165 -14.83 -8.06 -19.83
CA TRP A 165 -14.15 -8.73 -18.73
C TRP A 165 -14.18 -10.25 -18.87
N VAL A 166 -13.04 -10.88 -18.60
CA VAL A 166 -12.86 -12.33 -18.57
C VAL A 166 -12.10 -12.67 -17.30
N ALA A 167 -12.46 -13.76 -16.62
CA ALA A 167 -11.76 -14.19 -15.42
C ALA A 167 -10.28 -14.48 -15.70
N GLY A 168 -9.39 -14.02 -14.83
CA GLY A 168 -7.95 -14.21 -14.95
C GLY A 168 -7.27 -13.29 -15.98
N PHE A 169 -7.99 -12.29 -16.52
CA PHE A 169 -7.41 -11.31 -17.45
C PHE A 169 -6.26 -10.50 -16.87
N GLU A 170 -6.02 -10.52 -15.57
CA GLU A 170 -4.95 -9.76 -14.91
C GLU A 170 -3.65 -10.57 -14.80
N GLN A 171 -3.73 -11.89 -15.02
CA GLN A 171 -2.63 -12.83 -14.82
C GLN A 171 -1.52 -12.67 -15.86
N LEU A 172 -0.29 -12.97 -15.44
CA LEU A 172 0.92 -12.89 -16.28
C LEU A 172 0.85 -13.82 -17.51
N SER A 173 0.22 -14.99 -17.36
CA SER A 173 0.13 -16.04 -18.39
C SER A 173 -1.09 -15.94 -19.30
N PHE A 174 -1.95 -14.94 -19.11
CA PHE A 174 -3.16 -14.79 -19.90
C PHE A 174 -2.83 -14.39 -21.34
N ASP A 175 -3.39 -15.12 -22.32
CA ASP A 175 -3.23 -14.82 -23.74
C ASP A 175 -4.29 -13.80 -24.20
N ASP A 176 -3.86 -12.56 -24.41
CA ASP A 176 -4.69 -11.49 -24.95
C ASP A 176 -4.49 -11.26 -26.46
N SER A 177 -3.77 -12.16 -27.16
CA SER A 177 -3.40 -11.98 -28.56
C SER A 177 -4.59 -11.74 -29.51
N ALA A 178 -5.76 -12.29 -29.16
CA ALA A 178 -7.02 -12.12 -29.88
C ALA A 178 -7.82 -10.85 -29.51
N TRP A 179 -7.41 -10.11 -28.48
CA TRP A 179 -8.09 -8.90 -28.05
C TRP A 179 -7.87 -7.76 -29.04
N SER A 180 -8.88 -6.91 -29.18
CA SER A 180 -8.75 -5.67 -29.96
C SER A 180 -7.90 -4.66 -29.21
N THR A 181 -7.26 -3.75 -29.95
CA THR A 181 -6.60 -2.59 -29.35
C THR A 181 -7.62 -1.69 -28.67
N ALA A 182 -7.25 -1.09 -27.56
CA ALA A 182 -8.05 -0.07 -26.92
C ALA A 182 -8.22 1.16 -27.85
N ILE A 183 -9.36 1.82 -27.74
CA ILE A 183 -9.59 3.12 -28.39
C ILE A 183 -9.23 4.25 -27.43
N VAL A 184 -8.68 5.34 -27.94
CA VAL A 184 -8.48 6.57 -27.17
C VAL A 184 -9.70 7.46 -27.36
N LYS A 185 -10.46 7.70 -26.29
CA LYS A 185 -11.64 8.58 -26.29
C LYS A 185 -11.25 10.06 -26.24
N ALA A 186 -10.20 10.37 -25.50
CA ALA A 186 -9.64 11.72 -25.37
C ALA A 186 -8.19 11.63 -24.88
N THR A 187 -7.31 12.49 -25.39
CA THR A 187 -5.94 12.64 -24.87
C THR A 187 -5.92 13.69 -23.77
N TYR A 188 -5.29 13.41 -22.64
CA TYR A 188 -5.12 14.38 -21.55
C TYR A 188 -4.43 15.68 -22.05
N PRO A 189 -4.89 16.88 -21.65
CA PRO A 189 -5.96 17.21 -20.69
C PRO A 189 -7.32 17.55 -21.34
N ALA A 190 -7.69 16.90 -22.45
CA ALA A 190 -8.90 17.26 -23.20
C ALA A 190 -10.22 17.00 -22.43
N ALA A 191 -11.23 17.84 -22.71
CA ALA A 191 -12.60 17.70 -22.22
C ALA A 191 -13.27 16.41 -22.75
N PRO A 192 -14.26 15.81 -22.05
CA PRO A 192 -14.97 16.32 -20.85
C PRO A 192 -14.25 16.08 -19.51
N TYR A 193 -13.10 15.40 -19.51
CA TYR A 193 -12.49 14.83 -18.30
C TYR A 193 -11.65 15.81 -17.44
N GLY A 194 -11.45 17.06 -17.90
CA GLY A 194 -10.78 18.14 -17.16
C GLY A 194 -9.28 17.90 -16.88
N PRO A 195 -8.59 18.87 -16.25
CA PRO A 195 -7.24 18.65 -15.75
C PRO A 195 -7.28 17.71 -14.55
N LEU A 196 -6.78 16.49 -14.73
CA LEU A 196 -6.45 15.56 -13.66
C LEU A 196 -5.19 16.00 -12.92
N ASN A 197 -5.28 16.05 -11.60
CA ASN A 197 -4.10 16.15 -10.76
C ASN A 197 -3.60 14.74 -10.46
N ALA A 198 -2.35 14.44 -10.79
CA ALA A 198 -1.70 13.23 -10.30
C ALA A 198 -1.72 13.24 -8.77
N ALA A 199 -2.11 12.13 -8.15
CA ALA A 199 -2.09 11.99 -6.70
C ALA A 199 -0.69 12.33 -6.18
N ALA A 200 -0.60 13.03 -5.05
CA ALA A 200 0.70 13.42 -4.47
C ALA A 200 1.63 12.22 -4.30
N ASN A 201 2.96 12.42 -4.29
CA ASN A 201 3.92 11.35 -3.99
C ASN A 201 4.57 11.56 -2.63
N PRO A 202 4.40 10.62 -1.69
CA PRO A 202 3.28 9.67 -1.58
C PRO A 202 1.91 10.38 -1.48
N PRO A 203 0.81 9.66 -1.70
CA PRO A 203 -0.55 10.18 -1.57
C PRO A 203 -0.75 10.98 -0.28
N ALA A 204 -1.71 11.91 -0.29
CA ALA A 204 -2.18 12.51 0.96
C ALA A 204 -3.12 11.50 1.63
N ILE A 205 -2.75 11.03 2.82
CA ILE A 205 -3.64 10.22 3.63
C ILE A 205 -4.95 10.99 3.90
N ASN A 206 -6.08 10.29 3.83
CA ASN A 206 -7.40 10.84 4.14
C ASN A 206 -8.29 9.69 4.67
N LEU A 207 -9.51 10.00 5.09
CA LEU A 207 -10.44 8.98 5.61
C LEU A 207 -11.31 8.36 4.51
N ASN A 208 -11.22 8.77 3.24
CA ASN A 208 -12.02 8.22 2.14
C ASN A 208 -11.44 6.90 1.58
N PHE A 209 -10.41 6.32 2.20
CA PHE A 209 -9.91 4.97 1.91
C PHE A 209 -10.83 3.84 2.44
N GLY A 210 -12.08 4.17 2.81
CA GLY A 210 -13.06 3.22 3.32
C GLY A 210 -12.75 2.56 4.68
N PRO A 211 -12.08 3.22 5.66
CA PRO A 211 -12.01 2.68 7.00
C PRO A 211 -13.43 2.51 7.57
N THR A 212 -13.58 1.54 8.44
CA THR A 212 -14.84 1.23 9.11
C THR A 212 -14.75 1.65 10.57
N TRP A 213 -15.79 2.26 11.10
CA TRP A 213 -15.96 2.42 12.54
C TRP A 213 -16.06 1.02 13.15
N VAL A 214 -15.09 0.66 13.98
CA VAL A 214 -15.03 -0.65 14.61
C VAL A 214 -15.15 -0.54 16.12
N TRP A 215 -15.82 -1.51 16.71
CA TRP A 215 -15.84 -1.72 18.15
C TRP A 215 -15.81 -3.21 18.49
N THR A 216 -15.89 -3.55 19.78
CA THR A 216 -15.88 -4.95 20.21
C THR A 216 -17.18 -5.67 19.85
N ASN A 217 -17.12 -6.99 19.72
CA ASN A 217 -18.30 -7.83 19.46
C ASN A 217 -19.29 -7.95 20.64
N ALA A 218 -19.02 -7.30 21.77
CA ALA A 218 -19.93 -7.22 22.92
C ALA A 218 -21.02 -6.14 22.73
N ILE A 219 -21.72 -6.18 21.59
CA ILE A 219 -22.83 -5.27 21.28
C ILE A 219 -24.07 -5.70 22.09
N PRO A 220 -24.66 -4.83 22.92
CA PRO A 220 -25.86 -5.16 23.70
C PRO A 220 -27.10 -5.38 22.83
N ALA A 221 -28.17 -5.91 23.45
CA ALA A 221 -29.46 -6.09 22.76
C ALA A 221 -30.06 -4.77 22.23
N GLY A 222 -29.79 -3.64 22.91
CA GLY A 222 -30.15 -2.31 22.44
C GLY A 222 -29.28 -1.76 21.30
N GLY A 223 -28.33 -2.54 20.80
CA GLY A 223 -27.49 -2.21 19.65
C GLY A 223 -26.38 -1.20 19.96
N ILE A 224 -25.89 -0.55 18.89
CA ILE A 224 -24.76 0.39 18.93
C ILE A 224 -25.04 1.67 19.73
N THR A 225 -26.28 1.93 20.14
CA THR A 225 -26.64 3.11 20.94
C THR A 225 -26.58 2.88 22.45
N GLU A 226 -26.33 1.63 22.90
CA GLU A 226 -26.31 1.26 24.31
C GLU A 226 -24.98 0.61 24.72
N ILE A 227 -23.90 0.80 23.96
CA ILE A 227 -22.60 0.20 24.24
C ILE A 227 -22.14 0.66 25.64
N PRO A 228 -21.76 -0.25 26.55
CA PRO A 228 -21.39 0.11 27.91
C PRO A 228 -20.10 0.94 27.95
N ALA A 229 -20.04 1.87 28.90
CA ALA A 229 -18.82 2.61 29.20
C ALA A 229 -17.65 1.68 29.56
N GLY A 230 -16.44 2.16 29.31
CA GLY A 230 -15.19 1.53 29.72
C GLY A 230 -14.22 1.28 28.56
N PRO A 231 -13.00 0.82 28.90
CA PRO A 231 -11.93 0.63 27.94
C PRO A 231 -12.07 -0.68 27.17
N ARG A 232 -11.49 -0.71 25.98
CA ARG A 232 -11.35 -1.86 25.08
C ARG A 232 -9.98 -1.79 24.42
N ALA A 233 -9.36 -2.95 24.20
CA ALA A 233 -8.12 -3.02 23.44
C ALA A 233 -8.40 -3.62 22.05
N PHE A 234 -7.79 -3.03 21.03
CA PHE A 234 -7.89 -3.40 19.63
C PHE A 234 -6.49 -3.65 19.07
N ARG A 235 -6.32 -4.70 18.28
CA ARG A 235 -5.02 -5.04 17.68
C ARG A 235 -5.16 -5.42 16.21
N ARG A 236 -4.15 -5.02 15.44
CA ARG A 236 -3.92 -5.46 14.07
C ARG A 236 -2.42 -5.61 13.83
N THR A 237 -2.01 -6.80 13.41
CA THR A 237 -0.65 -7.06 12.94
C THR A 237 -0.58 -6.89 11.43
N PHE A 238 0.40 -6.11 10.97
CA PHE A 238 0.78 -5.97 9.57
C PHE A 238 2.16 -6.58 9.37
N THR A 239 2.26 -7.52 8.43
CA THR A 239 3.54 -8.13 8.06
C THR A 239 3.95 -7.61 6.68
N PRO A 240 5.07 -6.87 6.58
CA PRO A 240 5.66 -6.51 5.29
C PRO A 240 5.83 -7.73 4.40
N ALA A 241 5.60 -7.58 3.09
CA ALA A 241 5.96 -8.64 2.15
C ALA A 241 7.49 -8.84 2.16
N ALA A 242 7.95 -10.02 1.76
CA ALA A 242 9.38 -10.33 1.72
C ALA A 242 10.16 -9.28 0.89
N GLY A 243 11.22 -8.73 1.48
CA GLY A 243 12.03 -7.67 0.86
C GLY A 243 11.49 -6.25 1.05
N GLN A 244 10.38 -6.06 1.77
CA GLN A 244 9.86 -4.74 2.12
C GLN A 244 10.21 -4.37 3.56
N ILE A 245 10.60 -3.12 3.77
CA ILE A 245 11.03 -2.56 5.05
C ILE A 245 10.17 -1.33 5.36
N PRO A 246 9.37 -1.32 6.44
CA PRO A 246 8.70 -0.10 6.86
C PRO A 246 9.69 1.01 7.20
N MET A 247 9.47 2.21 6.67
CA MET A 247 10.33 3.39 6.93
C MET A 247 9.62 4.45 7.75
N THR A 248 8.40 4.80 7.33
CA THR A 248 7.56 5.72 8.08
C THR A 248 6.11 5.29 8.00
N ALA A 249 5.27 5.75 8.92
CA ALA A 249 3.84 5.67 8.78
C ALA A 249 3.21 7.04 9.02
N THR A 250 2.23 7.42 8.21
CA THR A 250 1.30 8.51 8.53
C THR A 250 -0.01 7.87 8.96
N ILE A 251 -0.55 8.27 10.11
CA ILE A 251 -1.71 7.64 10.72
C ILE A 251 -2.76 8.72 11.00
N LEU A 252 -3.96 8.51 10.50
CA LEU A 252 -5.17 9.24 10.89
C LEU A 252 -5.97 8.35 11.83
N ILE A 253 -6.35 8.86 13.00
CA ILE A 253 -7.14 8.09 13.96
C ILE A 253 -8.07 8.99 14.77
N THR A 254 -9.28 8.52 15.01
CA THR A 254 -10.23 9.10 15.96
C THR A 254 -10.90 7.99 16.78
N GLY A 255 -11.48 8.37 17.92
CA GLY A 255 -12.20 7.47 18.79
C GLY A 255 -13.40 8.18 19.41
N ASP A 256 -14.54 7.51 19.41
CA ASP A 256 -15.76 7.87 20.14
C ASP A 256 -15.80 6.97 21.39
N ASP A 257 -15.43 7.43 22.59
CA ASP A 257 -15.11 8.82 22.95
C ASP A 257 -13.62 9.17 22.91
N ALA A 258 -12.71 8.21 23.08
CA ALA A 258 -11.28 8.47 23.16
C ALA A 258 -10.43 7.27 22.71
N PHE A 259 -9.15 7.53 22.39
CA PHE A 259 -8.18 6.49 22.11
C PHE A 259 -6.78 6.80 22.69
N THR A 260 -5.99 5.76 22.88
CA THR A 260 -4.51 5.82 22.90
C THR A 260 -3.97 4.86 21.84
N LEU A 261 -3.11 5.36 20.94
CA LEU A 261 -2.48 4.60 19.87
C LEU A 261 -1.08 4.15 20.28
N PHE A 262 -0.79 2.87 20.02
CA PHE A 262 0.52 2.26 20.18
C PHE A 262 0.96 1.63 18.86
N ILE A 263 2.25 1.76 18.55
CA ILE A 263 2.90 1.01 17.46
C ILE A 263 4.08 0.25 18.05
N ASN A 264 4.08 -1.07 17.89
CA ASN A 264 5.09 -1.96 18.48
C ASN A 264 5.34 -1.72 19.98
N GLY A 265 4.29 -1.31 20.70
CA GLY A 265 4.30 -1.00 22.12
C GLY A 265 4.75 0.39 22.51
N VAL A 266 5.20 1.23 21.57
CA VAL A 266 5.49 2.65 21.79
C VAL A 266 4.20 3.44 21.67
N GLU A 267 3.87 4.25 22.68
CA GLU A 267 2.73 5.16 22.62
C GLU A 267 3.02 6.28 21.61
N ILE A 268 2.12 6.46 20.64
CA ILE A 268 2.22 7.47 19.60
C ILE A 268 1.44 8.73 19.98
N GLY A 269 0.28 8.56 20.62
CA GLY A 269 -0.56 9.66 21.07
C GLY A 269 -1.91 9.20 21.59
N SER A 270 -2.64 10.12 22.22
CA SER A 270 -3.92 9.87 22.85
C SER A 270 -4.85 11.09 22.78
N THR A 271 -6.14 10.85 23.02
CA THR A 271 -7.16 11.89 23.18
C THR A 271 -7.87 11.77 24.53
N ASN A 272 -8.44 12.89 24.98
CA ASN A 272 -9.44 12.88 26.05
C ASN A 272 -10.82 12.54 25.45
N PRO A 273 -11.79 12.07 26.26
CA PRO A 273 -13.15 11.83 25.81
C PRO A 273 -13.81 13.01 25.08
N GLY A 274 -14.44 12.71 23.94
CA GLY A 274 -15.12 13.67 23.06
C GLY A 274 -14.23 14.15 21.91
N GLY A 275 -14.81 14.91 20.97
CA GLY A 275 -14.08 15.47 19.83
C GLY A 275 -13.78 14.44 18.73
N TRP A 276 -14.54 13.34 18.67
CA TRP A 276 -14.40 12.30 17.67
C TRP A 276 -14.58 12.84 16.23
N GLU A 277 -15.21 14.00 16.08
CA GLU A 277 -15.39 14.73 14.82
C GLU A 277 -14.06 15.21 14.22
N THR A 278 -12.94 15.12 14.95
CA THR A 278 -11.60 15.49 14.48
C THR A 278 -10.58 14.37 14.69
N ALA A 279 -10.20 13.70 13.61
CA ALA A 279 -9.11 12.73 13.60
C ALA A 279 -7.75 13.40 13.84
N GLN A 280 -6.96 12.77 14.70
CA GLN A 280 -5.58 13.16 14.93
C GLN A 280 -4.68 12.58 13.84
N GLN A 281 -3.69 13.35 13.42
CA GLN A 281 -2.70 12.93 12.44
C GLN A 281 -1.34 12.75 13.12
N PHE A 282 -0.79 11.54 13.02
CA PHE A 282 0.53 11.20 13.55
C PHE A 282 1.49 10.82 12.44
N GLN A 283 2.77 11.13 12.65
CA GLN A 283 3.87 10.58 11.86
C GLN A 283 4.73 9.68 12.74
N VAL A 284 5.07 8.52 12.21
CA VAL A 284 5.94 7.53 12.84
C VAL A 284 7.15 7.31 11.94
N ASN A 285 8.35 7.34 12.49
CA ASN A 285 9.56 6.91 11.80
C ASN A 285 10.01 5.58 12.41
N PHE A 286 10.19 4.57 11.57
CA PHE A 286 10.75 3.30 12.00
C PHE A 286 12.27 3.41 11.99
N VAL A 287 12.89 3.38 13.17
CA VAL A 287 14.37 3.49 13.30
C VAL A 287 15.07 2.13 13.16
N SER A 288 14.29 1.06 13.06
CA SER A 288 14.72 -0.29 12.73
C SER A 288 13.95 -0.81 11.52
N ALA A 289 14.33 -1.98 11.00
CA ALA A 289 13.60 -2.67 9.93
C ALA A 289 12.71 -3.76 10.55
N PRO A 290 11.51 -3.43 11.08
CA PRO A 290 10.67 -4.39 11.77
C PRO A 290 10.13 -5.43 10.79
N SER A 291 10.16 -6.70 11.19
CA SER A 291 9.54 -7.80 10.44
C SER A 291 8.01 -7.84 10.59
N GLU A 292 7.46 -7.13 11.57
CA GLU A 292 6.02 -6.92 11.75
C GLU A 292 5.75 -5.55 12.41
N LEU A 293 4.61 -4.97 12.08
CA LEU A 293 4.07 -3.78 12.73
C LEU A 293 2.79 -4.15 13.46
N VAL A 294 2.73 -3.85 14.75
CA VAL A 294 1.56 -4.02 15.59
C VAL A 294 0.90 -2.67 15.80
N PHE A 295 -0.27 -2.48 15.20
CA PHE A 295 -1.15 -1.36 15.48
C PHE A 295 -2.06 -1.76 16.65
N ALA A 296 -1.88 -1.09 17.78
CA ALA A 296 -2.60 -1.36 19.01
C ALA A 296 -3.34 -0.09 19.46
N VAL A 297 -4.64 -0.20 19.73
CA VAL A 297 -5.46 0.93 20.16
C VAL A 297 -6.18 0.61 21.46
N PHE A 298 -6.02 1.48 22.44
CA PHE A 298 -6.81 1.47 23.68
C PHE A 298 -7.98 2.45 23.50
N GLY A 299 -9.13 1.94 23.09
CA GLY A 299 -10.34 2.75 22.89
C GLY A 299 -11.12 2.86 24.20
N THR A 300 -11.65 4.04 24.51
CA THR A 300 -12.48 4.27 25.70
C THR A 300 -13.81 4.86 25.32
N ASN A 301 -14.89 4.18 25.70
CA ASN A 301 -16.22 4.75 25.74
C ASN A 301 -16.45 5.39 27.12
N ALA A 302 -16.70 6.69 27.19
CA ALA A 302 -16.76 7.41 28.47
C ALA A 302 -18.12 7.28 29.16
N ALA A 303 -19.19 7.06 28.40
CA ALA A 303 -20.54 6.85 28.92
C ALA A 303 -21.29 5.77 28.12
N THR A 304 -22.37 5.22 28.66
CA THR A 304 -23.20 4.31 27.85
C THR A 304 -23.75 5.06 26.64
N GLY A 305 -23.51 4.54 25.43
CA GLY A 305 -23.80 5.27 24.20
C GLY A 305 -23.17 4.61 22.98
N ARG A 306 -22.96 5.39 21.91
CA ARG A 306 -22.17 4.96 20.75
C ARG A 306 -20.70 4.93 21.13
N ALA A 307 -19.95 4.04 20.48
CA ALA A 307 -18.51 3.96 20.66
C ALA A 307 -17.87 3.40 19.39
N GLY A 308 -16.66 3.85 19.07
CA GLY A 308 -15.98 3.36 17.89
C GLY A 308 -14.55 3.87 17.78
N VAL A 309 -13.71 3.11 17.09
CA VAL A 309 -12.40 3.57 16.62
C VAL A 309 -12.44 3.59 15.09
N LEU A 310 -11.89 4.66 14.52
CA LEU A 310 -11.72 4.80 13.07
C LEU A 310 -10.26 5.18 12.80
N ALA A 311 -9.56 4.39 12.00
CA ALA A 311 -8.17 4.71 11.64
C ALA A 311 -7.81 4.30 10.21
N VAL A 312 -6.88 5.07 9.64
CA VAL A 312 -6.15 4.76 8.41
C VAL A 312 -4.68 5.00 8.68
N ALA A 313 -3.83 4.06 8.31
CA ALA A 313 -2.38 4.20 8.35
C ALA A 313 -1.81 3.93 6.96
N GLU A 314 -1.07 4.91 6.43
CA GLU A 314 -0.22 4.77 5.25
C GLU A 314 1.20 4.48 5.73
N ILE A 315 1.71 3.29 5.42
CA ILE A 315 3.04 2.84 5.79
C ILE A 315 3.94 2.98 4.57
N ASN A 316 4.82 3.97 4.56
CA ASN A 316 5.84 4.09 3.53
C ASN A 316 6.85 2.96 3.69
N MET A 317 6.95 2.13 2.66
CA MET A 317 7.88 1.02 2.61
C MET A 317 9.12 1.44 1.81
N ALA A 318 10.30 1.22 2.37
CA ALA A 318 11.49 1.04 1.56
C ALA A 318 11.43 -0.40 1.01
N PRO A 319 11.54 -0.56 -0.29
CA PRO A 319 11.90 -1.85 -0.86
C PRO A 319 13.36 -2.15 -0.58
N SER A 320 13.74 -3.41 -0.69
CA SER A 320 15.13 -3.84 -0.79
C SER A 320 15.83 -3.36 -2.10
N GLY A 321 15.32 -2.33 -2.81
CA GLY A 321 15.90 -1.85 -4.08
C GLY A 321 15.14 -0.84 -4.97
N ARG A 322 13.88 -0.45 -4.72
CA ARG A 322 13.20 0.61 -5.51
C ARG A 322 13.74 2.01 -5.18
N ALA A 323 14.78 2.43 -5.90
CA ALA A 323 15.07 3.85 -6.04
C ALA A 323 13.87 4.55 -6.71
N ASN A 324 13.48 5.72 -6.20
CA ASN A 324 12.44 6.60 -6.76
C ASN A 324 10.99 6.07 -6.72
N CYS A 325 10.67 5.06 -5.91
CA CYS A 325 9.30 4.53 -5.80
C CYS A 325 8.89 4.34 -4.33
N SER A 326 7.98 5.19 -3.84
CA SER A 326 7.41 5.11 -2.48
C SER A 326 5.93 4.72 -2.57
N ALA A 327 5.61 3.44 -2.41
CA ALA A 327 4.21 3.02 -2.18
C ALA A 327 3.97 2.88 -0.69
N GLY A 328 2.88 3.46 -0.24
CA GLY A 328 2.28 3.12 1.05
C GLY A 328 1.69 1.71 1.01
N ALA A 329 2.01 0.88 1.99
CA ALA A 329 1.10 -0.19 2.42
C ALA A 329 0.03 0.44 3.34
N TRP A 330 -1.17 -0.16 3.39
CA TRP A 330 -2.29 0.43 4.13
C TRP A 330 -2.76 -0.49 5.24
N VAL A 331 -3.06 0.09 6.38
CA VAL A 331 -3.83 -0.54 7.45
C VAL A 331 -5.02 0.37 7.76
N VAL A 332 -6.23 -0.16 7.61
CA VAL A 332 -7.46 0.54 7.96
C VAL A 332 -8.17 -0.20 9.08
N THR A 333 -9.00 0.48 9.87
CA THR A 333 -9.96 -0.21 10.74
C THR A 333 -10.98 -0.96 9.90
N ASP A 334 -11.06 -2.27 10.07
CA ASP A 334 -11.93 -3.18 9.35
C ASP A 334 -12.20 -4.45 10.18
N ALA A 335 -12.89 -5.43 9.62
CA ALA A 335 -13.19 -6.70 10.29
C ALA A 335 -11.97 -7.58 10.58
N ASN A 336 -10.77 -7.23 10.08
CA ASN A 336 -9.53 -7.98 10.31
C ASN A 336 -8.80 -7.57 11.59
N TRP A 337 -9.37 -6.63 12.36
CA TRP A 337 -8.92 -6.30 13.71
C TRP A 337 -9.51 -7.28 14.73
N VAL A 338 -8.75 -7.55 15.78
CA VAL A 338 -9.21 -8.30 16.95
C VAL A 338 -9.35 -7.36 18.15
N SER A 339 -10.20 -7.72 19.10
CA SER A 339 -10.43 -6.91 20.29
C SER A 339 -10.72 -7.73 21.54
N ILE A 340 -10.54 -7.11 22.70
CA ILE A 340 -10.92 -7.69 23.98
C ILE A 340 -11.63 -6.68 24.87
N THR A 341 -12.54 -7.20 25.70
CA THR A 341 -13.25 -6.47 26.75
C THR A 341 -12.75 -6.88 28.13
N GLY A 342 -12.87 -6.02 29.14
CA GLY A 342 -12.55 -6.37 30.52
C GLY A 342 -11.07 -6.18 30.86
N ALA A 343 -10.45 -7.18 31.50
CA ALA A 343 -9.05 -7.10 31.91
C ALA A 343 -8.11 -7.19 30.70
N ILE A 344 -7.48 -6.08 30.34
CA ILE A 344 -6.56 -5.99 29.21
C ILE A 344 -5.18 -6.53 29.65
N PRO A 345 -4.65 -7.60 29.01
CA PRO A 345 -3.40 -8.24 29.42
C PRO A 345 -2.19 -7.30 29.35
N THR A 346 -1.21 -7.45 30.23
CA THR A 346 0.06 -6.71 30.13
C THR A 346 0.83 -7.12 28.88
N GLY A 347 1.43 -6.14 28.19
CA GLY A 347 2.20 -6.39 26.97
C GLY A 347 1.35 -6.62 25.72
N TRP A 348 0.03 -6.48 25.83
CA TRP A 348 -0.92 -6.62 24.72
C TRP A 348 -0.63 -5.69 23.55
N GLN A 349 0.22 -4.67 23.67
CA GLN A 349 0.57 -3.73 22.60
C GLN A 349 1.87 -4.10 21.86
N LEU A 350 2.59 -5.14 22.32
CA LEU A 350 3.90 -5.52 21.79
C LEU A 350 3.80 -6.49 20.59
N PRO A 351 4.84 -6.52 19.73
CA PRO A 351 5.11 -7.62 18.80
C PRO A 351 5.17 -8.98 19.52
N GLY A 352 4.75 -10.05 18.83
CA GLY A 352 4.75 -11.42 19.36
C GLY A 352 3.75 -11.74 20.47
N PHE A 353 2.86 -10.82 20.87
CA PHE A 353 1.75 -11.13 21.77
C PHE A 353 0.73 -12.04 21.06
N ASP A 354 0.32 -13.13 21.71
CA ASP A 354 -0.68 -14.07 21.19
C ASP A 354 -2.12 -13.54 21.42
N ASP A 355 -2.71 -12.98 20.36
CA ASP A 355 -4.10 -12.54 20.32
C ASP A 355 -5.02 -13.50 19.56
N SER A 356 -4.59 -14.75 19.31
CA SER A 356 -5.38 -15.75 18.57
C SER A 356 -6.73 -16.10 19.24
N ALA A 357 -6.83 -15.88 20.56
CA ALA A 357 -8.06 -16.06 21.32
C ALA A 357 -8.96 -14.80 21.38
N TRP A 358 -8.50 -13.66 20.84
CA TRP A 358 -9.28 -12.43 20.84
C TRP A 358 -10.33 -12.48 19.74
N PRO A 359 -11.61 -12.19 20.05
CA PRO A 359 -12.64 -12.10 19.03
C PRO A 359 -12.37 -10.97 18.03
N SER A 360 -12.80 -11.17 16.78
CA SER A 360 -12.84 -10.10 15.78
C SER A 360 -13.71 -8.94 16.24
N VAL A 361 -13.37 -7.74 15.80
CA VAL A 361 -14.21 -6.55 15.97
C VAL A 361 -15.53 -6.67 15.21
N VAL A 362 -16.50 -5.84 15.57
CA VAL A 362 -17.69 -5.57 14.76
C VAL A 362 -17.44 -4.33 13.91
N ALA A 363 -17.66 -4.48 12.60
CA ALA A 363 -17.74 -3.39 11.64
C ALA A 363 -19.10 -2.68 11.80
N GLU A 364 -19.13 -1.54 12.49
CA GLU A 364 -20.38 -0.82 12.77
C GLU A 364 -20.85 -0.01 11.56
N ALA A 365 -19.93 0.71 10.89
CA ALA A 365 -20.25 1.43 9.66
C ALA A 365 -19.01 1.84 8.84
N ILE A 366 -19.09 1.69 7.52
CA ILE A 366 -18.03 2.11 6.58
C ILE A 366 -18.07 3.65 6.44
N TYR A 367 -16.94 4.32 6.63
CA TYR A 367 -16.86 5.78 6.51
C TYR A 367 -17.01 6.27 5.06
N PRO A 368 -17.74 7.39 4.82
CA PRO A 368 -18.50 8.19 5.78
C PRO A 368 -19.86 7.55 6.09
N ALA A 369 -20.24 7.51 7.37
CA ALA A 369 -21.46 6.86 7.86
C ALA A 369 -22.28 7.79 8.79
N ASP A 370 -23.10 7.21 9.67
CA ASP A 370 -23.97 7.90 10.63
C ASP A 370 -23.25 8.92 11.53
N TRP A 371 -21.95 8.75 11.79
CA TRP A 371 -21.11 9.75 12.48
C TRP A 371 -20.83 11.00 11.63
N GLY A 372 -21.23 11.03 10.37
CA GLY A 372 -20.95 12.13 9.45
C GLY A 372 -19.48 12.19 9.02
N THR A 373 -19.04 13.38 8.60
CA THR A 373 -17.68 13.63 8.13
C THR A 373 -16.75 13.97 9.29
N VAL A 374 -15.57 13.37 9.32
CA VAL A 374 -14.52 13.63 10.32
C VAL A 374 -13.49 14.58 9.72
N ALA A 375 -13.21 15.68 10.41
CA ALA A 375 -12.14 16.60 10.08
C ALA A 375 -10.77 16.00 10.42
N ILE A 376 -9.71 16.48 9.78
CA ILE A 376 -8.33 16.03 10.04
C ILE A 376 -7.57 17.17 10.73
N ALA A 377 -7.03 16.90 11.92
CA ALA A 377 -6.16 17.82 12.65
C ALA A 377 -4.81 18.01 11.94
N ALA A 378 -4.10 19.07 12.30
CA ALA A 378 -2.70 19.22 11.88
C ALA A 378 -1.85 18.06 12.40
N ALA A 379 -0.82 17.70 11.63
CA ALA A 379 0.10 16.62 12.01
C ALA A 379 0.83 16.94 13.31
N SER A 380 0.85 15.97 14.23
CA SER A 380 1.71 15.96 15.40
C SER A 380 3.19 15.79 15.00
N PRO A 381 4.15 16.18 15.87
CA PRO A 381 5.55 15.86 15.66
C PRO A 381 5.78 14.36 15.45
N ALA A 382 6.75 14.02 14.60
CA ALA A 382 7.05 12.63 14.31
C ALA A 382 7.60 11.89 15.53
N VAL A 383 7.16 10.65 15.74
CA VAL A 383 7.60 9.75 16.81
C VAL A 383 8.51 8.68 16.21
N ASN A 384 9.66 8.43 16.85
CA ASN A 384 10.57 7.36 16.44
C ASN A 384 10.20 6.07 17.17
N VAL A 385 10.03 4.97 16.42
CA VAL A 385 9.64 3.64 16.90
C VAL A 385 10.66 2.60 16.52
#